data_AF-A0A5D2I6N7-F1
#
_entry.id   AF-A0A5D2I6N7-F1
#
_cell.length_a   1.000
_cell.length_b   1.000
_cell.length_c   1.000
_cell.angle_alpha   90.00
_cell.angle_beta   90.00
_cell.angle_gamma   90.00
#
_symmetry.space_group_name_H-M   'P 1'
#
loop_
_entity.id
_entity.type
_entity.pdbx_description
1 polymer ?
#
loop_
_entity_poly.entity_id
_entity_poly.type
_entity_poly.pdbx_seq_one_letter_code
_entity_poly.pdbx_strand_id
1 'polypeptide(L)'
;NCRGVGNPATVRELKQLLVANDPDIVFLCETKIHSNAFSRIRSTCRKEGCLAVCSEGRSGGLALMWREGVRVTDGENLRFTGFYGQVDPRLRQHAWDMLRRVKSRNN
;
A
#
# COMPACT_ATOMS: atom_id res chain seq x y z
N ASN A 1 -0.18 -1.12 7.94
CA ASN A 1 1.13 -1.82 7.96
C ASN A 1 0.88 -3.26 8.38
N CYS A 2 1.14 -4.23 7.50
CA CYS A 2 0.77 -5.62 7.71
C CYS A 2 1.89 -6.48 8.31
N ARG A 3 3.16 -6.07 8.14
CA ARG A 3 4.36 -6.86 8.51
C ARG A 3 4.36 -8.31 7.97
N GLY A 4 3.63 -8.58 6.90
CA GLY A 4 3.38 -9.90 6.32
C GLY A 4 1.89 -10.21 6.22
N VAL A 5 1.27 -9.93 5.07
CA VAL A 5 -0.17 -10.13 4.86
C VAL A 5 -0.55 -11.60 4.57
N GLY A 6 0.44 -12.49 4.47
CA GLY A 6 0.22 -13.95 4.38
C GLY A 6 -0.09 -14.63 5.71
N ASN A 7 0.11 -13.95 6.85
CA ASN A 7 -0.16 -14.49 8.17
C ASN A 7 -1.68 -14.61 8.41
N PRO A 8 -2.22 -15.79 8.80
CA PRO A 8 -3.64 -15.97 9.09
C PRO A 8 -4.23 -14.96 10.09
N ALA A 9 -3.46 -14.56 11.12
CA ALA A 9 -3.90 -13.57 12.09
C ALA A 9 -4.09 -12.19 11.45
N THR A 10 -3.13 -11.74 10.64
CA THR A 10 -3.19 -10.48 9.89
C THR A 10 -4.32 -10.50 8.87
N VAL A 11 -4.55 -11.62 8.19
CA VAL A 11 -5.69 -11.78 7.27
C VAL A 11 -7.03 -11.67 8.00
N ARG A 12 -7.14 -12.26 9.19
CA ARG A 12 -8.36 -12.19 10.02
C ARG A 12 -8.64 -10.76 10.45
N GLU A 13 -7.65 -10.07 10.99
CA GLU A 13 -7.77 -8.67 11.42
C GLU A 13 -8.14 -7.76 10.24
N LEU A 14 -7.47 -7.93 9.09
CA LEU A 14 -7.80 -7.19 7.87
C LEU A 14 -9.26 -7.41 7.47
N LYS A 15 -9.76 -8.64 7.47
CA LYS A 15 -11.18 -8.92 7.19
C LYS A 15 -12.13 -8.22 8.15
N GLN A 16 -11.80 -8.19 9.44
CA GLN A 16 -12.62 -7.49 10.45
C GLN A 16 -12.66 -5.98 10.17
N LEU A 17 -11.51 -5.37 9.86
CA LEU A 17 -11.42 -3.95 9.51
C LEU A 17 -12.22 -3.62 8.25
N LEU A 18 -12.15 -4.47 7.23
CA LEU A 18 -12.89 -4.29 5.98
C LEU A 18 -14.40 -4.37 6.20
N VAL A 19 -14.87 -5.33 7.01
CA VAL A 19 -16.30 -5.47 7.33
C VAL A 19 -16.79 -4.31 8.18
N ALA A 20 -16.00 -3.86 9.16
CA ALA A 20 -16.41 -2.82 10.09
C ALA A 20 -16.46 -1.42 9.46
N ASN A 21 -15.59 -1.14 8.49
CA ASN A 21 -15.41 0.21 7.95
C ASN A 21 -15.85 0.36 6.49
N ASP A 22 -16.02 -0.75 5.76
CA ASP A 22 -16.38 -0.78 4.34
C ASP A 22 -15.68 0.31 3.47
N PRO A 23 -14.34 0.38 3.48
CA PRO A 23 -13.62 1.51 2.92
C PRO A 23 -13.63 1.50 1.39
N ASP A 24 -13.72 2.66 0.74
CA ASP A 24 -13.59 2.76 -0.73
C ASP A 24 -12.17 2.45 -1.24
N ILE A 25 -11.15 2.83 -0.46
CA ILE A 25 -9.73 2.66 -0.79
C ILE A 25 -9.02 1.97 0.37
N VAL A 26 -8.15 0.99 0.04
CA VAL A 26 -7.34 0.24 1.01
C VAL A 26 -5.88 0.33 0.62
N PHE A 27 -5.05 0.81 1.53
CA PHE A 27 -3.59 0.81 1.39
C PHE A 27 -2.94 -0.14 2.39
N LEU A 28 -2.12 -1.07 1.88
CA LEU A 28 -1.33 -2.01 2.66
C LEU A 28 0.15 -1.79 2.38
N CYS A 29 0.96 -1.80 3.45
CA CYS A 29 2.41 -1.72 3.39
C CYS A 29 3.05 -2.84 4.22
N GLU A 30 4.31 -3.18 3.91
CA GLU A 30 5.00 -4.35 4.47
C GLU A 30 4.19 -5.63 4.21
N THR A 31 3.74 -5.83 2.98
CA THR A 31 2.96 -7.03 2.62
C THR A 31 3.84 -8.28 2.64
N LYS A 32 5.16 -8.14 2.38
CA LYS A 32 6.14 -9.22 2.25
C LYS A 32 5.72 -10.31 1.25
N ILE A 33 4.94 -9.90 0.24
CA ILE A 33 4.50 -10.79 -0.82
C ILE A 33 5.45 -10.67 -2.00
N HIS A 34 6.02 -11.83 -2.34
CA HIS A 34 6.74 -12.06 -3.57
C HIS A 34 5.79 -12.55 -4.66
N SER A 35 6.05 -12.15 -5.91
CA SER A 35 5.37 -12.63 -7.12
C SER A 35 3.84 -12.46 -7.13
N ASN A 36 3.15 -13.12 -8.07
CA ASN A 36 1.71 -13.01 -8.35
C ASN A 36 0.75 -13.47 -7.22
N ALA A 37 1.22 -13.62 -5.97
CA ALA A 37 0.35 -13.92 -4.82
C ALA A 37 -0.61 -12.76 -4.44
N PHE A 38 -0.59 -11.65 -5.19
CA PHE A 38 -1.54 -10.54 -5.10
C PHE A 38 -3.00 -10.95 -5.34
N SER A 39 -3.24 -12.02 -6.10
CA SER A 39 -4.58 -12.57 -6.30
C SER A 39 -5.29 -12.90 -4.98
N ARG A 40 -4.54 -13.33 -3.96
CA ARG A 40 -5.07 -13.70 -2.64
C ARG A 40 -5.42 -12.48 -1.79
N ILE A 41 -4.67 -11.39 -1.92
CA ILE A 41 -5.00 -10.11 -1.24
C ILE A 41 -6.24 -9.51 -1.89
N ARG A 42 -6.28 -9.48 -3.24
CA ARG A 42 -7.41 -8.94 -4.00
C ARG A 42 -8.72 -9.64 -3.63
N SER A 43 -8.71 -10.98 -3.57
CA SER A 43 -9.90 -11.75 -3.18
C SER A 43 -10.31 -11.50 -1.72
N THR A 44 -9.36 -11.27 -0.83
CA THR A 44 -9.64 -10.94 0.59
C THR A 44 -10.30 -9.57 0.73
N CYS A 45 -9.82 -8.58 -0.02
CA CYS A 45 -10.29 -7.19 0.08
C CYS A 45 -11.57 -6.90 -0.72
N ARG A 46 -11.99 -7.82 -1.60
CA ARG A 46 -13.16 -7.66 -2.48
C ARG A 46 -13.15 -6.33 -3.25
N LYS A 47 -11.96 -5.96 -3.74
CA LYS A 47 -11.73 -4.75 -4.52
C LYS A 47 -11.53 -5.10 -5.99
N GLU A 48 -12.03 -4.25 -6.86
CA GLU A 48 -11.96 -4.46 -8.31
C GLU A 48 -10.60 -3.99 -8.84
N GLY A 49 -10.20 -2.78 -8.43
CA GLY A 49 -8.91 -2.21 -8.78
C GLY A 49 -7.82 -2.57 -7.79
N CYS A 50 -6.62 -2.81 -8.31
CA CYS A 50 -5.43 -3.12 -7.51
C CYS A 50 -4.16 -2.65 -8.22
N LEU A 51 -3.31 -1.94 -7.50
CA LEU A 51 -1.93 -1.63 -7.85
C LEU A 51 -1.02 -2.22 -6.78
N ALA A 52 -0.02 -2.98 -7.20
CA ALA A 52 0.80 -3.79 -6.31
C ALA A 52 2.28 -3.67 -6.67
N VAL A 53 3.12 -3.59 -5.64
CA VAL A 53 4.58 -3.62 -5.75
C VAL A 53 5.07 -4.80 -4.92
N CYS A 54 5.83 -5.70 -5.55
CA CYS A 54 6.41 -6.88 -4.89
C CYS A 54 7.38 -6.47 -3.77
N SER A 55 7.54 -7.33 -2.77
CA SER A 55 8.65 -7.21 -1.82
C SER A 55 9.99 -7.62 -2.44
N GLU A 56 11.06 -6.97 -2.00
CA GLU A 56 12.44 -7.36 -2.28
C GLU A 56 12.98 -8.15 -1.07
N GLY A 57 13.23 -9.45 -1.26
CA GLY A 57 13.46 -10.36 -0.14
C GLY A 57 12.38 -10.23 0.96
N ARG A 58 12.78 -10.31 2.23
CA ARG A 58 11.84 -10.30 3.36
C ARG A 58 11.29 -8.90 3.72
N SER A 59 11.50 -7.89 2.87
CA SER A 59 11.28 -6.49 3.18
C SER A 59 10.34 -5.81 2.18
N GLY A 60 9.48 -4.93 2.69
CA GLY A 60 8.63 -4.08 1.86
C GLY A 60 7.43 -4.80 1.25
N GLY A 61 7.10 -4.40 0.03
CA GLY A 61 5.86 -4.76 -0.65
C GLY A 61 4.71 -3.84 -0.27
N LEU A 62 4.00 -3.35 -1.29
CA LEU A 62 2.88 -2.40 -1.17
C LEU A 62 1.69 -2.91 -1.99
N ALA A 63 0.48 -2.59 -1.53
CA ALA A 63 -0.73 -2.79 -2.31
C ALA A 63 -1.70 -1.63 -2.07
N LEU A 64 -2.22 -1.06 -3.15
CA LEU A 64 -3.30 -0.09 -3.16
C LEU A 64 -4.48 -0.72 -3.89
N MET A 65 -5.65 -0.75 -3.28
CA MET A 65 -6.84 -1.36 -3.84
C MET A 65 -8.03 -0.43 -3.69
N TRP A 66 -8.98 -0.48 -4.62
CA TRP A 66 -10.13 0.41 -4.63
C TRP A 66 -11.40 -0.28 -5.12
N ARG A 67 -12.55 0.21 -4.63
CA ARG A 67 -13.88 -0.26 -5.03
C ARG A 67 -14.15 0.06 -6.50
N GLU A 68 -15.04 -0.71 -7.11
CA GLU A 68 -15.65 -0.37 -8.40
C GLU A 68 -16.18 1.08 -8.42
N GLY A 69 -16.01 1.75 -9.54
CA GLY A 69 -16.40 3.16 -9.72
C GLY A 69 -15.43 4.19 -9.11
N VAL A 70 -14.51 3.78 -8.23
CA VAL A 70 -13.45 4.67 -7.73
C VAL A 70 -12.35 4.80 -8.77
N ARG A 71 -12.12 6.02 -9.27
CA ARG A 71 -11.02 6.31 -10.20
C ARG A 71 -9.77 6.71 -9.42
N VAL A 72 -8.77 5.85 -9.44
CA VAL A 72 -7.41 6.16 -8.97
C VAL A 72 -6.58 6.55 -10.19
N THR A 73 -6.41 7.86 -10.39
CA THR A 73 -5.59 8.44 -11.48
C THR A 73 -4.47 9.29 -10.90
N ASP A 74 -3.39 9.48 -11.66
CA ASP A 74 -2.18 10.20 -11.24
C ASP A 74 -2.34 11.74 -11.11
N GLY A 75 -3.57 12.27 -11.14
CA GLY A 75 -3.81 13.66 -11.49
C GLY A 75 -4.46 14.54 -10.42
N GLU A 76 -5.77 14.39 -10.17
CA GLU A 76 -6.53 15.60 -9.79
C GLU A 76 -7.55 15.47 -8.65
N ASN A 77 -7.84 14.26 -8.14
CA ASN A 77 -8.88 14.12 -7.10
C ASN A 77 -8.40 13.61 -5.73
N LEU A 78 -7.27 12.89 -5.64
CA LEU A 78 -6.71 12.45 -4.35
C LEU A 78 -5.24 12.08 -4.52
N ARG A 79 -4.35 12.81 -3.85
CA ARG A 79 -2.92 12.45 -3.79
C ARG A 79 -2.61 11.77 -2.46
N PHE A 80 -2.41 10.45 -2.50
CA PHE A 80 -1.95 9.68 -1.34
C PHE A 80 -0.45 9.41 -1.47
N THR A 81 0.35 9.97 -0.55
CA THR A 81 1.80 9.69 -0.46
C THR A 81 2.07 8.92 0.83
N GLY A 82 2.25 7.61 0.73
CA GLY A 82 2.69 6.77 1.84
C GLY A 82 4.20 6.66 1.86
N PHE A 83 4.88 7.25 2.85
CA PHE A 83 6.32 7.11 3.03
C PHE A 83 6.61 6.22 4.23
N TYR A 84 7.26 5.09 3.97
CA TYR A 84 7.85 4.28 5.02
C TYR A 84 9.27 4.79 5.25
N GLY A 85 9.56 5.22 6.47
CA GLY A 85 10.83 5.86 6.83
C GLY A 85 12.06 5.10 6.36
N GLN A 86 13.12 5.82 6.00
CA GLN A 86 14.39 5.20 5.63
C GLN A 86 15.00 4.47 6.84
N VAL A 87 15.23 3.16 6.67
CA VAL A 87 15.67 2.26 7.73
C VAL A 87 17.10 2.57 8.14
N ASP A 88 17.95 2.94 7.18
CA ASP A 88 19.30 3.45 7.45
C ASP A 88 19.24 4.93 7.87
N PRO A 89 19.61 5.29 9.12
CA PRO A 89 19.61 6.68 9.58
C PRO A 89 20.40 7.63 8.68
N ARG A 90 21.47 7.16 8.04
CA ARG A 90 22.36 7.96 7.19
C ARG A 90 21.68 8.42 5.90
N LEU A 91 20.69 7.66 5.44
CA LEU A 91 19.97 7.94 4.19
C LEU A 91 18.65 8.69 4.42
N ARG A 92 18.28 8.99 5.67
CA ARG A 92 17.03 9.69 6.00
C ARG A 92 16.95 11.05 5.32
N GLN A 93 18.06 11.79 5.26
CA GLN A 93 18.09 13.09 4.61
C GLN A 93 17.77 12.99 3.11
N HIS A 94 18.36 12.02 2.41
CA HIS A 94 18.04 11.74 1.01
C HIS A 94 16.57 11.37 0.81
N ALA A 95 16.01 10.59 1.72
CA ALA A 95 14.60 10.22 1.64
C ALA A 95 13.67 11.42 1.88
N TRP A 96 14.03 12.34 2.76
CA TRP A 96 13.36 13.64 2.90
C TRP A 96 13.48 14.51 1.65
N ASP A 97 14.65 14.53 1.00
CA ASP A 97 14.84 15.27 -0.25
C ASP A 97 13.96 14.73 -1.38
N MET A 98 13.76 13.41 -1.46
CA MET A 98 12.80 12.81 -2.39
C MET A 98 11.37 13.28 -2.12
N LEU A 99 10.95 13.34 -0.85
CA LEU A 99 9.63 13.87 -0.48
C LEU A 99 9.48 15.36 -0.83
N ARG A 100 10.53 16.17 -0.64
CA ARG A 100 10.55 17.59 -1.02
C ARG A 100 10.40 17.76 -2.54
N ARG A 101 11.05 16.92 -3.35
CA ARG A 101 10.90 16.92 -4.82
C ARG A 101 9.51 16.51 -5.27
N VAL A 102 8.91 15.53 -4.59
CA VAL A 102 7.53 15.12 -4.82
C VAL A 102 6.61 16.31 -4.54
N LYS A 103 6.79 17.03 -3.42
CA LYS A 103 6.05 18.27 -3.11
C LYS A 103 6.25 19.38 -4.17
N SER A 104 7.48 19.59 -4.65
CA SER A 104 7.76 20.70 -5.58
C SER A 104 7.22 20.49 -6.99
N ARG A 105 6.93 19.25 -7.40
CA ARG A 105 6.29 18.93 -8.69
C ARG A 105 4.79 19.28 -8.76
N ASN A 106 4.24 19.86 -7.69
CA ASN A 106 2.82 20.23 -7.55
C ASN A 106 2.58 21.73 -7.50
N ASN A 107 3.61 22.54 -7.75
CA ASN A 107 3.54 23.98 -7.93
C ASN A 107 3.92 24.29 -9.39
#